data_AF-A0AAT9HGR5-F1
#
_entry.id   AF-A0AAT9HGR5-F1
#
_cell.length_a   1.000
_cell.length_b   1.000
_cell.length_c   1.000
_cell.angle_alpha   90.00
_cell.angle_beta   90.00
_cell.angle_gamma   90.00
#
_symmetry.space_group_name_H-M   'P 1'
#
loop_
_entity.id
_entity.type
_entity.pdbx_description
1 polymer ?
#
loop_
_entity_poly.entity_id
_entity_poly.type
_entity_poly.pdbx_seq_one_letter_code
_entity_poly.pdbx_strand_id
1 'polypeptide(L)'
;MAALDAGRPVAATADDLNLSPRQLHRRSLAAFGYGPKTLARILRMRRALTLARAGVPFAETATRTGYADQAHLSRDIRDLAGLPLTALLAG
;
A
#
# COMPACT_ATOMS: atom_id res chain seq x y z
N MET A 1 -1.86 12.71 0.89
CA MET A 1 -2.08 11.31 0.48
C MET A 1 -0.99 10.82 -0.50
N ALA A 2 -0.55 11.65 -1.44
CA ALA A 2 0.55 11.33 -2.37
C ALA A 2 1.84 10.83 -1.67
N ALA A 3 2.20 11.35 -0.49
CA ALA A 3 3.37 10.89 0.25
C ALA A 3 3.26 9.41 0.73
N LEU A 4 2.08 8.96 1.18
CA LEU A 4 1.86 7.54 1.50
C LEU A 4 1.92 6.68 0.23
N ASP A 5 1.43 7.22 -0.88
CA ASP A 5 1.51 6.57 -2.19
C ASP A 5 2.96 6.50 -2.70
N ALA A 6 3.84 7.42 -2.31
CA ALA A 6 5.27 7.29 -2.56
C ALA A 6 5.96 6.24 -1.65
N GLY A 7 5.22 5.62 -0.71
CA GLY A 7 5.76 4.67 0.26
C GLY A 7 6.43 5.32 1.48
N ARG A 8 6.24 6.62 1.70
CA ARG A 8 6.76 7.30 2.89
C ARG A 8 6.11 6.74 4.17
N PRO A 9 6.83 6.69 5.31
CA PRO A 9 6.24 6.33 6.60
C PRO A 9 5.05 7.23 6.96
N VAL A 10 4.10 6.68 7.72
CA VAL A 10 2.91 7.42 8.19
C VAL A 10 3.31 8.66 9.01
N ALA A 11 4.31 8.52 9.90
CA ALA A 11 4.81 9.63 10.71
C ALA A 11 5.36 10.76 9.84
N ALA A 12 6.29 10.43 8.93
CA ALA A 12 6.84 11.41 7.99
C ALA A 12 5.78 12.05 7.09
N THR A 13 4.70 11.32 6.76
CA THR A 13 3.57 11.91 6.00
C THR A 13 2.70 12.81 6.88
N ALA A 14 2.58 12.52 8.18
CA ALA A 14 1.88 13.39 9.11
C ALA A 14 2.62 14.72 9.25
N ASP A 15 3.95 14.64 9.42
CA ASP A 15 4.83 15.81 9.52
C ASP A 15 4.76 16.70 8.27
N ASP A 16 4.86 16.12 7.07
CA ASP A 16 4.71 16.84 5.78
C ASP A 16 3.36 17.57 5.65
N LEU A 17 2.32 17.04 6.29
CA LEU A 17 0.97 17.60 6.25
C LEU A 17 0.70 18.57 7.40
N ASN A 18 1.70 18.85 8.25
CA ASN A 18 1.56 19.60 9.51
C ASN A 18 0.46 19.01 10.41
N LEU A 19 0.38 17.69 10.46
CA LEU A 19 -0.57 16.94 11.29
C LEU A 19 0.17 16.09 12.31
N SER A 20 -0.36 16.02 13.52
CA SER A 20 0.02 14.95 14.44
C SER A 20 -0.47 13.58 13.91
N PRO A 21 0.16 12.47 14.32
CA PRO A 21 -0.30 11.12 13.98
C PRO A 21 -1.77 10.88 14.34
N ARG A 22 -2.26 11.45 15.44
CA ARG A 22 -3.66 11.36 15.88
C ARG A 22 -4.61 12.07 14.93
N GLN A 23 -4.23 13.26 14.43
CA GLN A 23 -5.03 14.01 13.45
C GLN A 23 -5.08 13.28 12.10
N LEU A 24 -3.93 12.75 11.64
CA LEU A 24 -3.88 11.94 10.42
C LEU A 24 -4.74 10.68 10.55
N HIS A 25 -4.71 10.01 11.70
CA HIS A 25 -5.55 8.85 11.99
C HIS A 25 -7.04 9.19 11.92
N ARG A 26 -7.47 10.24 12.63
CA ARG A 26 -8.87 10.67 12.65
C ARG A 26 -9.36 11.05 11.25
N ARG A 27 -8.55 11.77 10.46
CA ARG A 27 -8.88 12.13 9.08
C ARG A 27 -9.00 10.89 8.18
N SER A 28 -8.10 9.92 8.34
CA SER A 28 -8.15 8.68 7.56
C SER A 28 -9.42 7.88 7.87
N LEU A 29 -9.75 7.73 9.15
CA LEU A 29 -11.01 7.08 9.55
C LEU A 29 -12.23 7.78 8.99
N ALA A 30 -12.29 9.11 9.09
CA ALA A 30 -13.43 9.88 8.60
C ALA A 30 -13.60 9.79 7.07
N ALA A 31 -12.51 9.73 6.32
CA ALA A 31 -12.54 9.70 4.86
C ALA A 31 -12.69 8.30 4.26
N PHE A 32 -12.12 7.27 4.90
CA PHE A 32 -11.99 5.93 4.30
C PHE A 32 -12.51 4.80 5.18
N GLY A 33 -12.87 5.06 6.44
CA GLY A 33 -13.26 4.02 7.40
C GLY A 33 -12.11 3.24 8.03
N TYR A 34 -10.85 3.54 7.69
CA TYR A 34 -9.66 2.88 8.23
C TYR A 34 -8.50 3.85 8.45
N GLY A 35 -7.54 3.42 9.29
CA GLY A 35 -6.38 4.23 9.64
C GLY A 35 -5.33 4.38 8.52
N PRO A 36 -4.37 5.32 8.66
CA PRO A 36 -3.38 5.65 7.64
C PRO A 36 -2.42 4.49 7.32
N LYS A 37 -2.23 3.55 8.25
CA LYS A 37 -1.44 2.33 7.99
C LYS A 37 -2.13 1.42 6.98
N THR A 38 -3.43 1.16 7.14
CA THR A 38 -4.22 0.37 6.19
C THR A 38 -4.26 1.05 4.83
N LEU A 39 -4.46 2.37 4.83
CA LEU A 39 -4.40 3.17 3.62
C LEU A 39 -3.06 3.04 2.89
N ALA A 40 -1.94 3.13 3.60
CA ALA A 40 -0.61 2.97 3.02
C ALA A 40 -0.41 1.58 2.38
N ARG A 41 -0.92 0.52 3.04
CA ARG A 41 -0.93 -0.85 2.49
C ARG A 41 -1.74 -0.93 1.20
N ILE A 42 -2.93 -0.34 1.15
CA ILE A 42 -3.78 -0.31 -0.04
C ILE A 42 -3.09 0.42 -1.20
N LEU A 43 -2.50 1.59 -0.94
CA LEU A 43 -1.78 2.36 -1.97
C LEU A 43 -0.55 1.60 -2.49
N ARG A 44 0.18 0.91 -1.59
CA ARG A 44 1.28 0.02 -1.99
C ARG A 44 0.79 -1.13 -2.88
N MET A 45 -0.27 -1.82 -2.47
CA MET A 45 -0.87 -2.91 -3.25
C MET A 45 -1.29 -2.43 -4.64
N ARG A 46 -1.94 -1.27 -4.75
CA ARG A 46 -2.36 -0.69 -6.05
C ARG A 46 -1.17 -0.50 -6.99
N ARG A 47 -0.05 0.07 -6.51
CA ARG A 47 1.18 0.21 -7.29
C ARG A 47 1.78 -1.12 -7.70
N ALA A 48 1.77 -2.11 -6.79
CA ALA A 48 2.26 -3.45 -7.10
C ALA A 48 1.43 -4.12 -8.20
N LEU A 49 0.11 -4.01 -8.15
CA LEU A 49 -0.77 -4.49 -9.21
C LEU A 49 -0.51 -3.79 -10.55
N THR A 50 -0.25 -2.48 -10.55
CA THR A 50 0.11 -1.75 -11.77
C THR A 50 1.39 -2.30 -12.40
N LEU A 51 2.45 -2.52 -11.63
CA LEU A 51 3.72 -3.06 -12.15
C LEU A 51 3.58 -4.52 -12.60
N ALA A 52 2.89 -5.35 -11.83
CA ALA A 52 2.67 -6.75 -12.17
C ALA A 52 1.84 -6.91 -13.46
N ARG A 53 0.80 -6.07 -13.66
CA ARG A 53 0.03 -6.03 -14.92
C ARG A 53 0.88 -5.56 -16.11
N ALA A 54 1.87 -4.72 -15.88
CA ALA A 54 2.84 -4.32 -16.90
C ALA A 54 3.91 -5.39 -17.19
N GLY A 55 3.79 -6.59 -16.59
CA GLY A 55 4.70 -7.71 -16.84
C GLY A 55 5.98 -7.70 -15.99
N VAL A 56 6.10 -6.81 -15.01
CA VAL A 56 7.26 -6.80 -14.11
C VAL A 56 7.25 -8.07 -13.24
N PRO A 57 8.36 -8.83 -13.17
CA PRO A 57 8.46 -10.02 -12.33
C PRO A 57 8.06 -9.74 -10.87
N PHE A 58 7.41 -10.69 -10.20
CA PHE A 58 6.85 -10.45 -8.86
C PHE A 58 7.90 -10.13 -7.80
N ALA A 59 9.08 -10.75 -7.87
CA ALA A 59 10.19 -10.41 -6.99
C ALA A 59 10.65 -8.95 -7.16
N GLU A 60 10.76 -8.50 -8.42
CA GLU A 60 11.13 -7.12 -8.73
C GLU A 60 10.03 -6.13 -8.36
N THR A 61 8.77 -6.49 -8.61
CA THR A 61 7.59 -5.72 -8.17
C THR A 61 7.59 -5.52 -6.67
N ALA A 62 7.90 -6.56 -5.89
CA ALA A 62 7.99 -6.49 -4.44
C ALA A 62 9.02 -5.44 -4.00
N THR A 63 10.26 -5.55 -4.51
CA THR A 63 11.33 -4.59 -4.19
C THR A 63 10.97 -3.16 -4.59
N ARG A 64 10.44 -2.96 -5.81
CA ARG A 64 10.07 -1.62 -6.32
C ARG A 64 8.93 -0.94 -5.55
N THR A 65 8.09 -1.71 -4.85
CA THR A 65 6.95 -1.18 -4.10
C THR A 65 7.15 -1.21 -2.58
N GLY A 66 8.33 -1.61 -2.11
CA GLY A 66 8.67 -1.58 -0.69
C GLY A 66 8.13 -2.78 0.10
N TYR A 67 7.87 -3.90 -0.58
CA TYR A 67 7.79 -5.20 0.07
C TYR A 67 9.20 -5.78 0.24
N ALA A 68 9.38 -6.58 1.29
CA ALA A 68 10.66 -7.21 1.60
C ALA A 68 11.05 -8.26 0.55
N ASP A 69 10.06 -9.02 0.07
CA ASP A 69 10.20 -10.08 -0.92
C ASP A 69 8.83 -10.41 -1.55
N GLN A 70 8.81 -11.32 -2.53
CA GLN A 70 7.59 -11.77 -3.20
C GLN A 70 6.60 -12.47 -2.24
N ALA A 71 7.08 -13.14 -1.19
CA ALA A 71 6.21 -13.82 -0.23
C ALA A 71 5.48 -12.81 0.67
N HIS A 72 6.14 -11.72 1.07
CA HIS A 72 5.54 -10.59 1.76
C HIS A 72 4.49 -9.90 0.87
N LEU A 73 4.81 -9.59 -0.39
CA LEU A 73 3.83 -9.07 -1.36
C LEU A 73 2.59 -9.97 -1.45
N SER A 74 2.79 -11.28 -1.64
CA SER A 74 1.69 -12.24 -1.81
C SER A 74 0.80 -12.37 -0.57
N ARG A 75 1.40 -12.34 0.64
CA ARG A 75 0.66 -12.34 1.91
C ARG A 75 -0.15 -11.07 2.08
N ASP A 76 0.45 -9.91 1.87
CA ASP A 76 -0.24 -8.62 2.04
C ASP A 76 -1.41 -8.47 1.06
N ILE A 77 -1.26 -8.92 -0.18
CA ILE A 77 -2.36 -8.95 -1.17
C ILE A 77 -3.49 -9.86 -0.71
N ARG A 78 -3.18 -11.07 -0.23
CA ARG A 78 -4.20 -11.99 0.27
C ARG A 78 -4.93 -11.41 1.48
N ASP A 79 -4.20 -10.78 2.40
CA ASP A 79 -4.77 -10.16 3.59
C ASP A 79 -5.69 -8.98 3.26
N LEU A 80 -5.39 -8.22 2.20
CA LEU A 80 -6.17 -7.05 1.80
C LEU A 80 -7.34 -7.37 0.88
N ALA A 81 -7.13 -8.27 -0.09
CA ALA A 81 -8.08 -8.52 -1.18
C ALA A 81 -8.80 -9.87 -1.06
N GLY A 82 -8.40 -10.74 -0.13
CA GLY A 82 -8.94 -12.10 0.03
C GLY A 82 -8.54 -13.07 -1.08
N LEU A 83 -7.85 -12.59 -2.12
CA LEU A 83 -7.48 -13.34 -3.32
C LEU A 83 -5.96 -13.33 -3.54
N PRO A 84 -5.39 -14.36 -4.18
CA PRO A 84 -3.97 -14.32 -4.56
C PRO A 84 -3.70 -13.29 -5.65
N LEU A 85 -2.46 -12.78 -5.70
CA LEU A 85 -2.01 -11.82 -6.72
C LEU A 85 -2.36 -12.27 -8.13
N THR A 86 -2.10 -13.53 -8.48
CA THR A 86 -2.39 -14.07 -9.82
C THR A 86 -3.86 -14.02 -10.20
N ALA A 87 -4.78 -14.21 -9.25
CA ALA A 87 -6.21 -14.08 -9.52
C ALA A 87 -6.62 -12.64 -9.81
N LEU A 88 -5.99 -11.66 -9.14
CA LEU A 88 -6.24 -10.23 -9.39
C LEU A 88 -5.64 -9.72 -10.71
N LEU A 89 -4.71 -10.46 -11.31
CA LEU A 89 -4.12 -10.15 -12.61
C LEU A 89 -4.91 -10.76 -13.78
N ALA A 90 -5.73 -11.77 -13.51
CA ALA A 90 -6.54 -12.45 -14.52
C ALA A 90 -7.86 -11.74 -14.86
N GLY A 91 -8.21 -10.68 -14.10
CA GLY A 91 -9.36 -9.80 -14.35
C GLY A 91 -8.92 -8.38 -14.64
#